data_AF-A0A328SM18-F1
#
_entry.id   AF-A0A328SM18-F1
#
_cell.length_a   1.000
_cell.length_b   1.000
_cell.length_c   1.000
_cell.angle_alpha   90.00
_cell.angle_beta   90.00
_cell.angle_gamma   90.00
#
_symmetry.space_group_name_H-M   'P 1'
#
loop_
_entity.id
_entity.type
_entity.pdbx_description
1 polymer ?
#
loop_
_entity_poly.entity_id
_entity_poly.type
_entity_poly.pdbx_seq_one_letter_code
_entity_poly.pdbx_strand_id
1 'polypeptide(L)'
;MFIKVRRDTLIILILAFVLIVSGRAMAYVAFSASDNVDEQVPIAGVMVKGNDVISTSTIKSYVQSAGFRDGSYIKGNTLITSQRQLLLSDAIQNAEQLAKLSTIPGTSIAPINAVDVQVDTTTGNVVVTVVEDFSAIPLDESVIKNATANHTTVEVNNTTG
;
A
#
# COMPACT_ATOMS: atom_id res chain seq x y z
N MET A 1 -0.27 -68.26 -4.15
CA MET A 1 -1.62 -68.69 -3.72
C MET A 1 -2.64 -67.91 -4.52
N PHE A 2 -3.16 -68.50 -5.60
CA PHE A 2 -4.14 -67.82 -6.46
C PHE A 2 -5.54 -68.07 -5.87
N ILE A 3 -6.13 -67.01 -5.32
CA ILE A 3 -7.51 -67.02 -4.88
C ILE A 3 -8.40 -67.11 -6.14
N LYS A 4 -9.11 -68.24 -6.29
CA LYS A 4 -10.12 -68.42 -7.34
C LYS A 4 -11.37 -67.65 -6.94
N VAL A 5 -11.51 -66.42 -7.45
CA VAL A 5 -12.70 -65.58 -7.25
C VAL A 5 -13.70 -65.87 -8.37
N ARG A 6 -15.00 -65.97 -8.03
CA ARG A 6 -16.07 -66.06 -9.04
C ARG A 6 -16.21 -64.73 -9.78
N ARG A 7 -16.55 -64.80 -11.07
CA ARG A 7 -16.63 -63.62 -11.97
C ARG A 7 -17.56 -62.54 -11.44
N ASP A 8 -18.71 -62.91 -10.88
CA ASP A 8 -19.66 -61.96 -10.27
C ASP A 8 -19.09 -61.24 -9.06
N THR A 9 -18.31 -61.94 -8.23
CA THR A 9 -17.64 -61.36 -7.05
C THR A 9 -16.46 -60.47 -7.46
N LEU A 10 -15.85 -60.73 -8.61
CA LEU A 10 -14.79 -59.88 -9.17
C LEU A 10 -15.37 -58.57 -9.74
N ILE A 11 -16.54 -58.64 -10.38
CA ILE A 11 -17.24 -57.45 -10.91
C ILE A 11 -17.60 -56.49 -9.77
N ILE A 12 -18.12 -56.99 -8.65
CA ILE A 12 -18.53 -56.12 -7.54
C ILE A 12 -17.32 -55.45 -6.85
N LEU A 13 -16.18 -56.15 -6.76
CA LEU A 13 -14.94 -55.60 -6.21
C LEU A 13 -14.36 -54.48 -7.08
N ILE A 14 -14.35 -54.67 -8.41
CA ILE A 14 -13.88 -53.63 -9.35
C ILE A 14 -14.80 -52.42 -9.31
N LEU A 15 -16.12 -52.63 -9.27
CA LEU A 15 -17.09 -51.54 -9.20
C LEU A 15 -16.89 -50.69 -7.94
N ALA A 16 -16.72 -51.34 -6.77
CA ALA A 16 -16.45 -50.66 -5.50
C ALA A 16 -15.13 -49.88 -5.54
N PHE A 17 -14.08 -50.45 -6.12
CA PHE A 17 -12.79 -49.78 -6.28
C PHE A 17 -12.91 -48.50 -7.13
N VAL A 18 -13.60 -48.57 -8.27
CA VAL A 18 -13.81 -47.42 -9.16
C VAL A 18 -14.62 -46.32 -8.45
N LEU A 19 -15.65 -46.68 -7.68
CA LEU A 19 -16.46 -45.72 -6.92
C LEU A 19 -15.62 -44.98 -5.85
N ILE A 20 -14.77 -45.69 -5.12
CA ILE A 20 -13.91 -45.08 -4.09
C ILE A 20 -12.86 -44.15 -4.73
N VAL A 21 -12.25 -44.59 -5.83
CA VAL A 21 -11.24 -43.79 -6.55
C VAL A 21 -11.87 -42.54 -7.17
N SER A 22 -13.07 -42.64 -7.74
CA SER A 22 -13.78 -41.49 -8.32
C SER A 22 -14.13 -40.43 -7.27
N GLY A 23 -14.59 -40.84 -6.08
CA GLY A 23 -14.86 -39.90 -4.99
C GLY A 23 -13.61 -39.17 -4.49
N ARG A 24 -12.47 -39.88 -4.38
CA ARG A 24 -11.18 -39.27 -4.04
C ARG A 24 -10.66 -38.36 -5.16
N ALA A 25 -10.79 -38.78 -6.42
CA ALA A 25 -10.42 -37.97 -7.57
C ALA A 25 -11.20 -36.67 -7.59
N MET A 26 -12.53 -36.71 -7.39
CA MET A 26 -13.39 -35.53 -7.33
C MET A 26 -12.92 -34.52 -6.27
N ALA A 27 -12.51 -34.99 -5.09
CA ALA A 27 -11.97 -34.12 -4.05
C ALA A 27 -10.64 -33.45 -4.46
N TYR A 28 -9.76 -34.16 -5.18
CA TYR A 28 -8.53 -33.58 -5.70
C TYR A 28 -8.78 -32.55 -6.80
N VAL A 29 -9.68 -32.84 -7.75
CA VAL A 29 -10.03 -31.86 -8.79
C VAL A 29 -10.73 -30.65 -8.19
N ALA A 30 -11.57 -30.83 -7.17
CA ALA A 30 -12.22 -29.73 -6.46
C ALA A 30 -11.21 -28.87 -5.68
N PHE A 31 -10.12 -29.44 -5.17
CA PHE A 31 -9.05 -28.67 -4.52
C PHE A 31 -8.19 -27.91 -5.54
N SER A 32 -7.94 -28.48 -6.73
CA SER A 32 -7.20 -27.78 -7.80
C SER A 32 -8.05 -26.78 -8.57
N ALA A 33 -9.36 -27.02 -8.68
CA ALA A 33 -10.34 -26.17 -9.36
C ALA A 33 -11.05 -25.21 -8.40
N SER A 34 -10.84 -25.35 -7.08
CA SER A 34 -10.95 -24.23 -6.16
C SER A 34 -9.90 -23.25 -6.62
N ASP A 35 -10.31 -22.36 -7.52
CA ASP A 35 -9.60 -21.14 -7.80
C ASP A 35 -9.25 -20.56 -6.44
N ASN A 36 -7.98 -20.70 -6.04
CA ASN A 36 -7.32 -19.57 -5.43
C ASN A 36 -7.42 -18.54 -6.54
N VAL A 37 -8.56 -17.82 -6.59
CA VAL A 37 -8.65 -16.61 -7.36
C VAL A 37 -7.46 -15.87 -6.84
N ASP A 38 -6.41 -15.79 -7.66
CA ASP A 38 -5.34 -14.85 -7.46
C ASP A 38 -6.09 -13.53 -7.40
N GLU A 39 -6.48 -13.12 -6.18
CA GLU A 39 -7.23 -11.92 -5.89
C GLU A 39 -6.27 -10.81 -6.26
N GLN A 40 -6.29 -10.48 -7.55
CA GLN A 40 -5.58 -9.37 -8.12
C GLN A 40 -6.34 -8.16 -7.64
N VAL A 41 -5.95 -7.68 -6.48
CA VAL A 41 -6.56 -6.51 -5.88
C VAL A 41 -5.93 -5.31 -6.57
N PRO A 42 -6.68 -4.58 -7.42
CA PRO A 42 -6.15 -3.40 -8.07
C PRO A 42 -5.88 -2.34 -7.00
N ILE A 43 -4.85 -1.53 -7.21
CA ILE A 43 -4.64 -0.37 -6.35
C ILE A 43 -5.80 0.61 -6.58
N ALA A 44 -6.64 0.78 -5.57
CA ALA A 44 -7.82 1.65 -5.61
C ALA A 44 -7.45 3.14 -5.52
N GLY A 45 -6.31 3.43 -4.88
CA GLY A 45 -5.75 4.76 -4.82
C GLY A 45 -4.79 4.97 -3.65
N VAL A 46 -4.15 6.13 -3.66
CA VAL A 46 -3.24 6.59 -2.59
C VAL A 46 -3.92 7.73 -1.85
N MET A 47 -4.11 7.55 -0.54
CA MET A 47 -4.62 8.55 0.39
C MET A 47 -3.47 9.05 1.25
N VAL A 48 -3.27 10.37 1.28
CA VAL A 48 -2.24 11.02 2.10
C VAL A 48 -2.90 11.65 3.32
N LYS A 49 -2.29 11.46 4.50
CA LYS A 49 -2.73 12.03 5.79
C LYS A 49 -1.55 12.68 6.50
N GLY A 50 -1.80 13.75 7.24
CA GLY A 50 -0.78 14.44 8.05
C GLY A 50 0.10 15.42 7.26
N ASN A 51 -0.28 15.76 6.02
CA ASN A 51 0.38 16.82 5.28
C ASN A 51 -0.16 18.20 5.71
N ASP A 52 0.71 19.18 5.84
CA ASP A 52 0.34 20.58 6.09
C ASP A 52 0.89 21.47 4.96
N VAL A 53 2.22 21.51 4.78
CA VAL A 53 2.87 22.40 3.81
C VAL A 53 3.10 21.73 2.45
N ILE A 54 3.43 20.43 2.43
CA ILE A 54 3.62 19.73 1.16
C ILE A 54 2.25 19.35 0.59
N SER A 55 2.08 19.62 -0.71
CA SER A 55 0.86 19.22 -1.39
C SER A 55 0.69 17.70 -1.44
N THR A 56 -0.52 17.22 -1.22
CA THR A 56 -0.87 15.79 -1.30
C THR A 56 -0.52 15.18 -2.66
N SER A 57 -0.57 15.97 -3.74
CA SER A 57 -0.21 15.54 -5.09
C SER A 57 1.29 15.27 -5.24
N THR A 58 2.16 16.05 -4.60
CA THR A 58 3.61 15.80 -4.57
C THR A 58 3.90 14.46 -3.89
N ILE A 59 3.37 14.25 -2.67
CA ILE A 59 3.61 13.01 -1.92
C ILE A 59 3.05 11.80 -2.70
N LYS A 60 1.86 11.97 -3.28
CA LYS A 60 1.22 10.94 -4.11
C LYS A 60 2.06 10.56 -5.32
N SER A 61 2.73 11.51 -6.00
CA SER A 61 3.55 11.21 -7.17
C SER A 61 4.80 10.38 -6.84
N TYR A 62 5.42 10.60 -5.68
CA TYR A 62 6.53 9.80 -5.18
C TYR A 62 6.10 8.37 -4.83
N VAL A 63 4.95 8.23 -4.15
CA VAL A 63 4.39 6.92 -3.80
C VAL A 63 3.95 6.15 -5.06
N GLN A 64 3.40 6.85 -6.06
CA GLN A 64 3.09 6.27 -7.37
C GLN A 64 4.35 5.82 -8.13
N SER A 65 5.47 6.52 -7.95
CA SER A 65 6.77 6.17 -8.54
C SER A 65 7.38 4.92 -7.89
N ALA A 66 7.05 4.63 -6.63
CA ALA A 66 7.37 3.35 -6.01
C ALA A 66 6.64 2.18 -6.67
N GLY A 67 5.45 2.43 -7.24
CA GLY A 67 4.64 1.43 -7.94
C GLY A 67 3.17 1.42 -7.53
N PHE A 68 2.79 2.16 -6.49
CA PHE A 68 1.41 2.26 -6.02
C PHE A 68 0.61 3.25 -6.88
N ARG A 69 0.33 2.83 -8.12
CA ARG A 69 -0.40 3.64 -9.09
C ARG A 69 -1.51 2.85 -9.76
N ASP A 70 -2.46 3.58 -10.32
CA ASP A 70 -3.54 3.04 -11.12
C ASP A 70 -2.98 2.11 -12.23
N GLY A 71 -3.58 0.93 -12.37
CA GLY A 71 -3.09 -0.12 -13.28
C GLY A 71 -2.03 -1.06 -12.68
N SER A 72 -1.61 -0.83 -11.44
CA SER A 72 -0.85 -1.82 -10.66
C SER A 72 -1.82 -2.64 -9.80
N TYR A 73 -1.44 -3.87 -9.48
CA TYR A 73 -2.26 -4.77 -8.69
C TYR A 73 -1.41 -5.58 -7.72
N ILE A 74 -2.01 -5.94 -6.59
CA ILE A 74 -1.42 -6.78 -5.57
C ILE A 74 -1.84 -8.20 -5.87
N LYS A 75 -0.85 -9.10 -5.95
CA LYS A 75 -1.06 -10.54 -6.10
C LYS A 75 -0.43 -11.23 -4.91
N GLY A 76 -1.26 -11.55 -3.90
CA GLY A 76 -0.77 -12.09 -2.63
C GLY A 76 0.20 -11.12 -1.94
N ASN A 77 1.49 -11.45 -1.92
CA ASN A 77 2.53 -10.64 -1.27
C ASN A 77 3.42 -9.86 -2.27
N THR A 78 3.01 -9.79 -3.53
CA THR A 78 3.77 -9.16 -4.62
C THR A 78 2.97 -8.02 -5.23
N LEU A 79 3.59 -6.85 -5.35
CA LEU A 79 3.11 -5.74 -6.14
C LEU A 79 3.55 -5.93 -7.59
N ILE A 80 2.58 -6.06 -8.49
CA ILE A 80 2.84 -6.16 -9.93
C ILE A 80 2.52 -4.81 -10.56
N THR A 81 3.55 -4.22 -11.14
CA THR A 81 3.46 -2.97 -11.91
C THR A 81 3.71 -3.26 -13.39
N SER A 82 3.44 -2.28 -14.25
CA SER A 82 3.68 -2.43 -15.70
C SER A 82 5.16 -2.58 -16.10
N GLN A 83 6.11 -2.31 -15.19
CA GLN A 83 7.54 -2.34 -15.48
C GLN A 83 8.31 -3.37 -14.65
N ARG A 84 7.79 -3.75 -13.47
CA ARG A 84 8.50 -4.60 -12.50
C ARG A 84 7.55 -5.30 -11.55
N GLN A 85 8.02 -6.41 -10.98
CA GLN A 85 7.37 -7.13 -9.89
C GLN A 85 8.24 -6.99 -8.64
N LEU A 86 7.66 -6.49 -7.55
CA LEU A 86 8.35 -6.32 -6.27
C LEU A 86 7.56 -6.99 -5.15
N LEU A 87 8.26 -7.44 -4.11
CA LEU A 87 7.61 -7.79 -2.85
C LEU A 87 6.90 -6.56 -2.27
N LEU A 88 5.73 -6.77 -1.67
CA LEU A 88 4.93 -5.69 -1.11
C LEU A 88 5.69 -4.94 0.00
N SER A 89 6.44 -5.66 0.83
CA SER A 89 7.32 -5.07 1.87
C SER A 89 8.34 -4.11 1.28
N ASP A 90 8.97 -4.51 0.17
CA ASP A 90 10.02 -3.73 -0.46
C ASP A 90 9.42 -2.53 -1.19
N ALA A 91 8.24 -2.69 -1.79
CA ALA A 91 7.50 -1.60 -2.38
C ALA A 91 7.10 -0.55 -1.33
N ILE A 92 6.65 -0.99 -0.14
CA ILE A 92 6.32 -0.12 1.00
C ILE A 92 7.55 0.67 1.46
N GLN A 93 8.67 0.00 1.72
CA GLN A 93 9.90 0.68 2.15
C GLN A 93 10.41 1.67 1.10
N ASN A 94 10.35 1.31 -0.18
CA ASN A 94 10.72 2.22 -1.26
C ASN A 94 9.78 3.42 -1.33
N ALA A 95 8.47 3.23 -1.13
CA ALA A 95 7.51 4.31 -1.08
C ALA A 95 7.75 5.26 0.09
N GLU A 96 8.07 4.75 1.28
CA GLU A 96 8.43 5.56 2.44
C GLU A 96 9.68 6.40 2.19
N GLN A 97 10.73 5.80 1.62
CA GLN A 97 11.97 6.50 1.30
C GLN A 97 11.74 7.60 0.25
N LEU A 98 10.98 7.31 -0.81
CA LEU A 98 10.67 8.29 -1.84
C LEU A 98 9.76 9.40 -1.32
N ALA A 99 8.78 9.07 -0.47
CA ALA A 99 7.91 10.06 0.13
C ALA A 99 8.68 11.05 1.01
N LYS A 100 9.70 10.60 1.75
CA LYS A 100 10.59 11.50 2.53
C LYS A 100 11.34 12.52 1.69
N LEU A 101 11.57 12.23 0.40
CA LEU A 101 12.22 13.16 -0.54
C LEU A 101 11.26 14.22 -1.09
N SER A 102 9.99 14.23 -0.67
CA SER A 102 9.04 15.25 -1.10
C SER A 102 9.46 16.61 -0.60
N THR A 103 9.63 17.56 -1.52
CA THR A 103 10.00 18.93 -1.20
C THR A 103 8.80 19.85 -1.21
N ILE A 104 8.93 20.97 -0.47
CA ILE A 104 7.96 22.07 -0.55
C ILE A 104 8.02 22.65 -1.98
N PRO A 105 6.87 22.82 -2.66
CA PRO A 105 6.83 23.37 -4.01
C PRO A 105 7.62 24.68 -4.14
N GLY A 106 8.48 24.76 -5.16
CA GLY A 106 9.33 25.94 -5.39
C GLY A 106 10.59 26.03 -4.52
N THR A 107 10.88 25.01 -3.70
CA THR A 107 12.08 24.95 -2.86
C THR A 107 12.78 23.59 -2.96
N SER A 108 14.00 23.50 -2.41
CA SER A 108 14.75 22.25 -2.23
C SER A 108 14.62 21.66 -0.81
N ILE A 109 13.71 22.18 0.01
CA ILE A 109 13.56 21.76 1.41
C ILE A 109 12.61 20.57 1.48
N ALA A 110 13.06 19.46 2.08
CA ALA A 110 12.28 18.26 2.36
C ALA A 110 11.99 18.18 3.88
N PRO A 111 10.85 18.73 4.36
CA PRO A 111 10.53 18.80 5.79
C PRO A 111 9.97 17.49 6.36
N ILE A 112 9.86 16.39 5.60
CA ILE A 112 9.26 15.16 6.10
C ILE A 112 10.26 14.38 6.95
N ASN A 113 9.96 14.22 8.24
CA ASN A 113 10.80 13.46 9.17
C ASN A 113 10.46 11.96 9.14
N ALA A 114 9.16 11.63 9.21
CA ALA A 114 8.68 10.26 9.22
C ALA A 114 7.54 10.05 8.22
N VAL A 115 7.53 8.87 7.62
CA VAL A 115 6.46 8.39 6.73
C VAL A 115 6.15 6.97 7.12
N ASP A 116 4.86 6.64 7.14
CA ASP A 116 4.34 5.28 7.30
C ASP A 116 3.41 4.98 6.13
N VAL A 117 3.66 3.90 5.41
CA VAL A 117 2.84 3.48 4.26
C VAL A 117 2.15 2.16 4.57
N GLN A 118 0.84 2.22 4.73
CA GLN A 118 0.00 1.06 4.98
C GLN A 118 -0.77 0.69 3.72
N VAL A 119 -0.77 -0.59 3.38
CA VAL A 119 -1.47 -1.13 2.21
C VAL A 119 -2.48 -2.15 2.67
N ASP A 120 -3.76 -1.89 2.37
CA ASP A 120 -4.81 -2.87 2.55
C ASP A 120 -4.82 -3.82 1.35
N THR A 121 -4.42 -5.07 1.57
CA THR A 121 -4.36 -6.10 0.53
C THR A 121 -5.73 -6.59 0.07
N THR A 122 -6.81 -6.27 0.80
CA THR A 122 -8.18 -6.66 0.44
C THR A 122 -8.86 -5.58 -0.39
N THR A 123 -8.68 -4.30 -0.05
CA THR A 123 -9.31 -3.19 -0.78
C THR A 123 -8.40 -2.50 -1.79
N GLY A 124 -7.09 -2.71 -1.71
CA GLY A 124 -6.10 -2.05 -2.57
C GLY A 124 -5.90 -0.57 -2.23
N ASN A 125 -6.37 -0.13 -1.06
CA ASN A 125 -6.16 1.23 -0.58
C ASN A 125 -4.77 1.37 0.04
N VAL A 126 -4.06 2.41 -0.38
CA VAL A 126 -2.75 2.77 0.17
C VAL A 126 -2.91 4.03 1.01
N VAL A 127 -2.63 3.94 2.31
CA VAL A 127 -2.68 5.07 3.24
C VAL A 127 -1.25 5.46 3.57
N VAL A 128 -0.92 6.72 3.28
CA VAL A 128 0.39 7.31 3.52
C VAL A 128 0.22 8.32 4.63
N THR A 129 0.79 8.03 5.79
CA THR A 129 0.80 8.95 6.93
C THR A 129 2.15 9.64 6.98
N VAL A 130 2.13 10.96 6.99
CA VAL A 130 3.33 11.80 6.97
C VAL A 130 3.41 12.61 8.25
N VAL A 131 4.62 12.74 8.78
CA VAL A 131 4.94 13.65 9.87
C VAL A 131 5.98 14.65 9.37
N GLU A 132 5.54 15.89 9.20
CA GLU A 132 6.38 17.02 8.81
C GLU A 132 7.06 17.64 10.05
N ASP A 133 8.33 18.02 9.92
CA ASP A 133 9.12 18.77 10.90
C ASP A 133 9.67 20.05 10.23
N PHE A 134 9.21 21.20 10.73
CA PHE A 134 9.56 22.52 10.20
C PHE A 134 10.76 23.13 10.90
N SER A 135 11.31 22.47 11.92
CA SER A 135 12.47 22.96 12.67
C SER A 135 13.72 23.05 11.79
N ALA A 136 13.75 22.33 10.67
CA ALA A 136 14.84 22.31 9.71
C ALA A 136 14.77 23.42 8.64
N ILE A 137 13.72 24.26 8.63
CA ILE A 137 13.62 25.38 7.68
C ILE A 137 14.57 26.49 8.15
N PRO A 138 15.62 26.86 7.38
CA PRO A 138 16.45 27.99 7.72
C PRO A 138 15.62 29.26 7.60
N LEU A 139 15.19 29.80 8.74
CA LEU A 139 14.56 31.11 8.80
C LEU A 139 15.64 32.16 8.55
N ASP A 140 15.50 32.92 7.47
CA ASP A 140 16.36 34.06 7.22
C ASP A 140 16.13 35.10 8.34
N GLU A 141 17.15 35.35 9.17
CA GLU A 141 17.06 36.25 10.34
C GLU A 141 16.53 37.65 9.98
N SER A 142 16.70 38.06 8.72
CA SER A 142 16.20 39.33 8.19
C SER A 142 14.66 39.42 8.21
N VAL A 143 13.96 38.31 7.98
CA VAL A 143 12.49 38.23 8.02
C VAL A 143 11.99 38.29 9.46
N ILE A 144 12.69 37.65 10.40
CA ILE A 144 12.36 37.66 11.84
C ILE A 144 12.46 39.08 12.42
N LYS A 145 13.49 39.83 12.03
CA LYS A 145 13.69 41.23 12.48
C LYS A 145 12.58 42.16 12.00
N ASN A 146 12.09 41.98 10.77
CA ASN A 146 10.97 42.77 10.23
C ASN A 146 9.61 42.38 10.85
N ALA A 147 9.39 41.10 11.16
CA ALA A 147 8.16 40.66 11.82
C ALA A 147 8.06 41.16 13.28
N THR A 148 9.19 41.22 13.99
CA THR A 148 9.24 41.72 15.37
C THR A 148 9.03 43.24 15.44
N ALA A 149 9.49 43.99 14.43
CA ALA A 149 9.29 45.44 14.37
C ALA A 149 7.82 45.87 14.21
N ASN A 150 7.00 45.06 13.53
CA ASN A 150 5.61 45.42 13.21
C ASN A 150 4.59 45.07 14.31
N HIS A 151 4.99 44.41 15.39
CA HIS A 151 4.07 43.97 16.46
C HIS A 151 4.08 44.88 17.71
N THR A 152 4.74 46.04 17.65
CA THR A 152 4.95 46.95 18.81
C THR A 152 4.23 48.30 18.73
N THR A 153 3.17 48.42 17.93
CA THR A 153 2.36 49.66 17.90
C THR A 153 0.89 49.35 17.67
N VAL A 154 0.24 48.81 18.70
CA VAL A 154 -1.19 49.06 18.92
C VAL A 154 -1.27 49.95 20.16
N GLU A 155 -1.08 51.26 19.97
CA GLU A 155 -1.45 52.25 20.97
C GLU A 155 -2.98 52.21 21.11
N VAL A 156 -3.44 51.69 22.24
CA VAL A 156 -4.82 51.81 22.67
C VAL A 156 -5.05 53.26 23.08
N ASN A 157 -5.53 54.09 22.16
CA ASN A 157 -6.03 55.43 22.48
C ASN A 157 -7.30 55.29 23.34
N ASN A 158 -7.11 55.32 24.66
CA ASN A 158 -8.21 55.35 25.62
C ASN A 158 -8.70 56.80 25.77
N THR A 159 -9.67 57.19 24.94
CA THR A 159 -10.37 58.47 25.06
C THR A 159 -11.30 58.42 26.28
N THR A 160 -10.95 59.12 27.36
CA THR A 160 -11.86 59.46 28.46
C THR A 160 -11.88 60.97 28.60
N GLY A 161 -13.11 61.51 28.67
CA GLY A 161 -13.42 62.95 28.59
C GLY A 161 -13.26 63.71 29.90
#